data_AF-A0A4Q3LSX6-F1
#
_entry.id   AF-A0A4Q3LSX6-F1
#
_cell.length_a   1.000
_cell.length_b   1.000
_cell.length_c   1.000
_cell.angle_alpha   90.00
_cell.angle_beta   90.00
_cell.angle_gamma   90.00
#
_symmetry.space_group_name_H-M   'P 1'
#
loop_
_entity.id
_entity.type
_entity.pdbx_description
1 polymer ?
#
loop_
_entity_poly.entity_id
_entity_poly.type
_entity_poly.pdbx_seq_one_letter_code
_entity_poly.pdbx_strand_id
1 'polypeptide(L)'
;RLLVQGNASGTGRLYDAWLRERGVEPADSLVVSNLVALIGLTISGLGVSYLPRQCLAPLVATGQLAEIDVQPPLPPVPYVAMVQGSHRSALVASVIMLAQSCCDFTRAFQAVQAVKY
;
A
#
# COMPACT_ATOMS: atom_id res chain seq x y z
N ARG A 1 -2.09 2.55 -17.78
CA ARG A 1 -3.10 2.56 -16.71
C ARG A 1 -2.47 2.60 -15.33
N LEU A 2 -2.89 3.55 -14.49
CA LEU A 2 -2.54 3.59 -13.06
C LEU A 2 -3.61 2.83 -12.25
N LEU A 3 -3.20 1.92 -11.38
CA LEU A 3 -4.08 1.20 -10.48
C LEU A 3 -3.95 1.84 -9.09
N VAL A 4 -5.05 2.33 -8.53
CA VAL A 4 -5.04 3.14 -7.30
C VAL A 4 -6.03 2.63 -6.27
N GLN A 5 -5.76 2.92 -4.98
CA GLN A 5 -6.80 2.84 -3.97
C GLN A 5 -7.66 4.11 -4.00
N GLY A 6 -8.98 3.95 -3.78
CA GLY A 6 -9.91 5.08 -3.76
C GLY A 6 -9.78 5.97 -2.52
N ASN A 7 -10.51 7.09 -2.51
CA ASN A 7 -10.42 8.13 -1.48
C ASN A 7 -10.91 7.72 -0.08
N ALA A 8 -11.53 6.54 0.05
CA ALA A 8 -11.79 5.93 1.36
C ALA A 8 -10.50 5.42 2.02
N SER A 9 -9.47 5.07 1.24
CA SER A 9 -8.16 4.64 1.74
C SER A 9 -7.29 5.84 2.12
N GLY A 10 -6.52 5.69 3.21
CA GLY A 10 -5.51 6.68 3.61
C GLY A 10 -4.42 6.88 2.54
N THR A 11 -3.97 5.80 1.91
CA THR A 11 -2.97 5.87 0.81
C THR A 11 -3.56 6.49 -0.44
N GLY A 12 -4.83 6.18 -0.77
CA GLY A 12 -5.53 6.79 -1.89
C GLY A 12 -5.56 8.31 -1.77
N ARG A 13 -5.98 8.84 -0.61
CA ARG A 13 -5.98 10.29 -0.35
C ARG A 13 -4.58 10.91 -0.38
N LEU A 14 -3.60 10.25 0.24
CA LEU A 14 -2.23 10.77 0.31
C LEU A 14 -1.63 10.92 -1.10
N TYR A 15 -1.69 9.87 -1.92
CA TYR A 15 -1.07 9.90 -3.24
C TYR A 15 -1.86 10.72 -4.25
N ASP A 16 -3.19 10.76 -4.16
CA ASP A 16 -4.03 11.67 -4.96
C ASP A 16 -3.65 13.14 -4.71
N ALA A 17 -3.52 13.53 -3.43
CA ALA A 17 -3.07 14.88 -3.06
C ALA A 17 -1.64 15.15 -3.58
N TRP A 18 -0.71 14.22 -3.36
CA TRP A 18 0.69 14.36 -3.78
C TRP A 18 0.87 14.49 -5.30
N LEU A 19 0.08 13.73 -6.09
CA LEU A 19 0.07 13.82 -7.55
C LEU A 19 -0.49 15.17 -8.01
N ARG A 20 -1.61 15.61 -7.42
CA ARG A 20 -2.23 16.90 -7.73
C ARG A 20 -1.31 18.09 -7.43
N GLU A 21 -0.62 18.06 -6.28
CA GLU A 21 0.39 19.07 -5.92
C GLU A 21 1.53 19.19 -6.95
N ARG A 22 1.77 18.13 -7.73
CA ARG A 22 2.78 18.07 -8.80
C ARG A 22 2.20 18.32 -10.19
N GLY A 23 0.93 18.69 -10.30
CA GLY A 23 0.24 18.89 -11.58
C GLY A 23 0.04 17.60 -12.37
N VAL A 24 0.09 16.44 -11.71
CA VAL A 24 -0.13 15.14 -12.36
C VAL A 24 -1.57 14.72 -12.15
N GLU A 25 -2.33 14.64 -13.24
CA GLU A 25 -3.66 14.03 -13.27
C GLU A 25 -3.61 12.75 -14.12
N PRO A 26 -3.74 11.56 -13.49
CA PRO A 26 -3.71 10.31 -14.23
C PRO A 26 -4.89 10.21 -15.21
N ALA A 27 -4.61 10.29 -16.51
CA ALA A 27 -5.65 10.23 -17.56
C ALA A 27 -6.37 8.86 -17.65
N ASP A 28 -5.75 7.78 -17.14
CA ASP A 28 -6.29 6.42 -17.18
C ASP A 28 -6.00 5.72 -15.85
N SER A 29 -6.93 5.85 -14.90
CA SER A 29 -6.87 5.23 -13.57
C SER A 29 -7.98 4.22 -13.32
N LEU A 30 -7.64 3.07 -12.72
CA LEU A 30 -8.60 2.11 -12.18
C LEU A 30 -8.57 2.13 -10.65
N VAL A 31 -9.71 2.41 -10.03
CA VAL A 31 -9.85 2.44 -8.58
C VAL A 31 -10.17 1.04 -8.03
N VAL A 32 -9.36 0.57 -7.09
CA VAL A 32 -9.48 -0.76 -6.46
C VAL A 32 -9.47 -0.59 -4.94
N SER A 33 -10.56 -0.99 -4.28
CA SER A 33 -10.71 -0.85 -2.82
C SER A 33 -10.01 -1.93 -1.99
N ASN A 34 -9.48 -2.97 -2.64
CA ASN A 34 -8.80 -4.09 -2.01
C ASN A 34 -7.32 -4.16 -2.43
N LEU A 35 -6.40 -4.11 -1.47
CA LEU A 35 -4.96 -4.12 -1.73
C LEU A 35 -4.46 -5.45 -2.35
N VAL A 36 -5.02 -6.58 -1.94
CA VAL A 36 -4.67 -7.90 -2.51
C VAL A 36 -5.09 -7.97 -3.98
N ALA A 37 -6.29 -7.49 -4.31
CA ALA A 37 -6.73 -7.38 -5.69
C ALA A 37 -5.85 -6.41 -6.50
N LEU A 38 -5.49 -5.27 -5.92
CA LEU A 38 -4.60 -4.29 -6.55
C LEU A 38 -3.23 -4.90 -6.90
N ILE A 39 -2.65 -5.67 -5.97
CA ILE A 39 -1.40 -6.42 -6.18
C ILE A 39 -1.59 -7.45 -7.30
N GLY A 40 -2.65 -8.26 -7.25
CA GLY A 40 -2.95 -9.28 -8.26
C GLY A 40 -3.07 -8.70 -9.67
N LEU A 41 -3.82 -7.59 -9.82
CA LEU A 41 -3.98 -6.90 -11.10
C LEU A 41 -2.65 -6.31 -11.62
N THR A 42 -1.78 -5.85 -10.72
CA THR A 42 -0.44 -5.36 -11.07
C THR A 42 0.44 -6.51 -11.57
N ILE A 43 0.44 -7.65 -10.86
CA ILE A 43 1.17 -8.87 -11.28
C ILE A 43 0.66 -9.38 -12.63
N SER A 44 -0.64 -9.31 -12.89
CA SER A 44 -1.24 -9.70 -14.17
C SER A 44 -0.99 -8.71 -15.32
N GLY A 45 -0.23 -7.63 -15.08
CA GLY A 45 0.14 -6.66 -16.12
C GLY A 45 -0.98 -5.70 -16.52
N LEU A 46 -2.04 -5.55 -15.72
CA LEU A 46 -3.14 -4.63 -16.06
C LEU A 46 -2.74 -3.14 -15.94
N GLY A 47 -1.67 -2.85 -15.19
CA GLY A 47 -1.17 -1.50 -15.01
C GLY A 47 -0.08 -1.41 -13.95
N VAL A 48 0.23 -0.18 -13.56
CA VAL A 48 1.24 0.14 -12.54
C VAL A 48 0.56 0.65 -11.28
N SER A 49 1.15 0.41 -10.10
CA SER A 49 0.59 0.86 -8.82
C SER A 49 1.69 1.24 -7.84
N TYR A 50 1.36 2.10 -6.87
CA TYR A 50 2.19 2.36 -5.70
C TYR A 50 1.89 1.32 -4.62
N LEU A 51 2.86 0.43 -4.36
CA LEU A 51 2.67 -0.72 -3.47
C LEU A 51 3.69 -0.71 -2.32
N PRO A 52 3.39 -1.34 -1.16
CA PRO A 52 4.36 -1.45 -0.07
C PRO A 52 5.57 -2.27 -0.52
N ARG A 53 6.74 -1.63 -0.54
CA ARG A 53 7.97 -2.21 -1.13
C ARG A 53 8.46 -3.46 -0.40
N GLN A 54 8.61 -3.38 0.93
CA GLN A 54 9.32 -4.41 1.70
C GLN A 54 8.62 -5.77 1.62
N CYS A 55 7.30 -5.81 1.85
CA CYS A 55 6.56 -7.08 1.83
C CYS A 55 6.36 -7.68 0.43
N LEU A 56 6.61 -6.91 -0.63
CA LEU A 56 6.54 -7.36 -2.02
C LEU A 56 7.92 -7.59 -2.66
N ALA A 57 9.01 -7.35 -1.93
CA ALA A 57 10.37 -7.60 -2.40
C ALA A 57 10.58 -9.01 -2.99
N PRO A 58 9.96 -10.10 -2.45
CA PRO A 58 10.04 -11.41 -3.08
C PRO A 58 9.47 -11.46 -4.51
N LEU A 59 8.38 -10.72 -4.78
CA LEU A 59 7.75 -10.67 -6.11
C LEU A 59 8.60 -9.87 -7.12
N VAL A 60 9.34 -8.88 -6.64
CA VAL A 60 10.33 -8.17 -7.45
C VAL A 60 11.52 -9.08 -7.75
N ALA A 61 12.02 -9.79 -6.75
CA ALA A 61 13.14 -10.73 -6.90
C ALA A 61 12.82 -11.90 -7.86
N THR A 62 11.56 -12.34 -7.93
CA THR A 62 11.10 -13.37 -8.88
C THR A 62 10.70 -12.81 -10.25
N GLY A 63 10.83 -11.50 -10.48
CA GLY A 63 10.49 -10.85 -11.75
C GLY A 63 8.98 -10.73 -12.03
N GLN A 64 8.13 -11.01 -11.05
CA GLN A 64 6.68 -10.88 -11.17
C GLN A 64 6.21 -9.42 -11.03
N LEU A 65 6.99 -8.61 -10.35
CA LEU A 65 6.85 -7.16 -10.29
C LEU A 65 8.19 -6.51 -10.66
N ALA A 66 8.11 -5.28 -11.16
CA ALA A 66 9.28 -4.43 -11.37
C ALA A 66 9.07 -3.11 -10.61
N GLU A 67 10.11 -2.63 -9.95
CA GLU A 67 10.11 -1.29 -9.35
C GLU A 67 10.32 -0.25 -10.45
N ILE A 68 9.50 0.80 -10.43
CA ILE A 68 9.66 1.96 -11.30
C ILE A 68 10.29 3.06 -10.47
N ASP A 69 11.47 3.52 -10.87
CA ASP A 69 12.11 4.66 -10.23
C ASP A 69 11.41 5.95 -10.66
N VAL A 70 11.03 6.77 -9.68
CA VAL A 70 10.25 7.99 -9.89
C VAL A 70 10.91 9.16 -9.19
N GLN A 71 10.99 10.29 -9.88
CA GLN A 71 11.51 11.53 -9.34
C GLN A 71 10.45 12.64 -9.41
N PRO A 72 10.07 13.25 -8.28
CA PRO A 72 10.55 12.96 -6.91
C PRO A 72 10.01 11.61 -6.37
N PRO A 73 10.63 11.03 -5.32
CA PRO A 73 10.14 9.80 -4.71
C PRO A 73 8.75 10.00 -4.10
N LEU A 74 7.98 8.91 -4.05
CA LEU A 74 6.68 8.87 -3.40
C LEU A 74 6.80 9.18 -1.89
N PRO A 75 5.83 9.89 -1.30
CA PRO A 75 5.87 10.22 0.13
C PRO A 75 5.74 8.94 0.96
N PRO A 76 6.49 8.82 2.07
CA PRO A 76 6.39 7.65 2.93
C PRO A 76 5.02 7.61 3.62
N VAL A 77 4.44 6.41 3.75
CA VAL A 77 3.18 6.17 4.46
C VAL A 77 3.50 5.52 5.81
N PRO A 78 3.30 6.22 6.94
CA PRO A 78 3.50 5.61 8.25
C PRO A 78 2.36 4.65 8.60
N TYR A 79 2.70 3.48 9.15
CA TYR A 79 1.74 2.60 9.81
C TYR A 79 1.49 3.11 11.23
N VAL A 80 0.23 3.39 11.57
CA VAL A 80 -0.14 4.01 12.85
C VAL A 80 -1.28 3.25 13.52
N ALA A 81 -1.22 3.16 14.85
CA ALA A 81 -2.38 2.79 15.66
C ALA A 81 -3.20 4.06 15.95
N MET A 82 -4.40 4.15 15.38
CA MET A 82 -5.28 5.31 15.55
C MET A 82 -6.38 4.99 16.55
N VAL A 83 -6.54 5.84 17.57
CA VAL A 83 -7.52 5.67 18.65
C VAL A 83 -8.39 6.91 18.75
N GLN A 84 -9.69 6.71 18.95
CA GLN A 84 -10.59 7.82 19.25
C GLN A 84 -10.21 8.47 20.59
N GLY A 85 -10.08 9.80 20.62
CA GLY A 85 -9.60 10.52 21.79
C GLY A 85 -10.39 10.28 23.07
N SER A 86 -11.69 10.02 22.96
CA SER A 86 -12.58 9.68 24.07
C SER A 86 -12.38 8.26 24.63
N HIS A 87 -11.75 7.35 23.87
CA HIS A 87 -11.65 5.92 24.20
C HIS A 87 -10.22 5.53 24.62
N ARG A 88 -9.65 6.28 25.57
CA ARG A 88 -8.35 5.96 26.17
C ARG A 88 -8.57 5.09 27.40
N SER A 89 -8.13 3.83 27.35
CA SER A 89 -8.13 2.92 28.48
C SER A 89 -6.81 2.17 28.57
N ALA A 90 -6.49 1.64 29.75
CA ALA A 90 -5.30 0.80 29.95
C ALA A 90 -5.30 -0.42 29.02
N LEU A 91 -6.47 -1.02 28.77
CA LEU A 91 -6.61 -2.12 27.83
C LEU A 91 -6.21 -1.72 26.41
N VAL A 92 -6.72 -0.58 25.91
CA VAL A 92 -6.37 -0.08 24.57
C VAL A 92 -4.86 0.18 24.47
N ALA A 93 -4.27 0.78 25.51
CA ALA A 93 -2.81 0.99 25.55
C ALA A 93 -2.03 -0.33 25.48
N SER A 94 -2.42 -1.35 26.24
CA SER A 94 -1.79 -2.67 26.20
C SER A 94 -1.90 -3.34 24.83
N VAL A 95 -3.07 -3.24 24.17
CA VAL A 95 -3.25 -3.77 22.80
C VAL A 95 -2.35 -3.06 21.80
N ILE A 96 -2.20 -1.74 21.92
CA ILE A 96 -1.30 -0.96 21.05
C ILE A 96 0.15 -1.38 21.27
N MET A 97 0.60 -1.50 22.53
CA MET A 97 1.96 -1.96 22.82
C MET A 97 2.22 -3.34 22.24
N LEU A 98 1.27 -4.27 22.39
CA LEU A 98 1.36 -5.60 21.78
C LEU A 98 1.45 -5.51 20.26
N ALA A 99 0.54 -4.79 19.61
CA ALA A 99 0.56 -4.61 18.15
C ALA A 99 1.90 -4.02 17.67
N GLN A 100 2.42 -3.00 18.35
CA GLN A 100 3.73 -2.41 18.04
C GLN A 100 4.87 -3.41 18.19
N SER A 101 4.83 -4.29 19.20
CA SER A 101 5.86 -5.31 19.41
C SER A 101 5.78 -6.48 18.42
N CYS A 102 4.61 -6.72 17.83
CA CYS A 102 4.34 -7.92 17.01
C CYS A 102 4.25 -7.62 15.50
N CYS A 103 3.92 -6.40 15.09
CA CYS A 103 3.71 -6.08 13.69
C CYS A 103 5.04 -6.07 12.91
N ASP A 104 5.13 -6.93 11.90
CA ASP A 104 6.21 -6.95 10.92
C ASP A 104 5.66 -6.57 9.54
N PHE A 105 5.93 -5.34 9.10
CA PHE A 105 5.49 -4.82 7.81
C PHE A 105 6.42 -5.20 6.65
N THR A 106 7.51 -5.94 6.94
CA THR A 106 8.44 -6.42 5.92
C THR A 106 7.97 -7.71 5.24
N ARG A 107 6.88 -8.32 5.72
CA ARG A 107 6.35 -9.60 5.25
C ARG A 107 4.88 -9.48 4.88
N ALA A 108 4.48 -10.16 3.80
CA ALA A 108 3.08 -10.22 3.41
C ALA A 108 2.30 -11.16 4.35
N PHE A 109 1.13 -10.71 4.83
CA PHE A 109 0.27 -11.48 5.74
C PHE A 109 -0.38 -12.71 5.07
N GLN A 110 -0.70 -12.60 3.77
CA GLN A 110 -1.09 -13.72 2.93
C GLN A 110 -0.06 -13.83 1.81
N ALA A 111 0.43 -15.05 1.56
CA ALA A 111 1.23 -15.31 0.36
C ALA A 111 0.33 -15.04 -0.85
N VAL A 112 0.56 -13.93 -1.55
CA VAL A 112 0.00 -13.75 -2.89
C VAL A 112 0.65 -14.85 -3.72
N GLN A 113 -0.10 -15.92 -3.99
CA GLN A 113 0.44 -17.06 -4.73
C GLN A 113 0.77 -16.61 -6.15
N ALA A 114 2.03 -16.80 -6.51
CA ALA A 114 2.50 -16.67 -7.87
C ALA A 114 1.82 -17.72 -8.74
N VAL A 115 1.14 -17.28 -9.81
CA VAL A 115 0.78 -18.19 -10.91
C VAL A 115 2.07 -18.50 -11.65
N LYS A 116 2.55 -19.75 -11.55
CA LYS A 116 3.67 -20.23 -12.37
C LYS A 116 3.14 -20.53 -13.77
N TYR A 117 3.74 -19.91 -14.78
CA TYR A 117 3.62 -20.33 -16.18
C TYR A 117 4.82 -21.22 -16.53
#